data_AF-A0A2N0B460-F1
#
_entry.id   AF-A0A2N0B460-F1
#
_cell.length_a   1.000
_cell.length_b   1.000
_cell.length_c   1.000
_cell.angle_alpha   90.00
_cell.angle_beta   90.00
_cell.angle_gamma   90.00
#
_symmetry.space_group_name_H-M   'P 1'
#
loop_
_entity.id
_entity.type
_entity.pdbx_description
1 polymer ?
#
loop_
_entity_poly.entity_id
_entity_poly.type
_entity_poly.pdbx_seq_one_letter_code
_entity_poly.pdbx_strand_id
1 'polypeptide(L)'
;MRGKKGIFLLSLATDGSDGPTDAAGAFVDGNTWEKIERSADPEELLRKHESYEALKRSDSLLFTGPTGTNVNDIQFLWITPAGE
;
A
#
# COMPACT_ATOMS: atom_id res chain seq x y z
N MET A 1 9.27 -6.35 0.70
CA MET A 1 9.35 -7.03 2.02
C MET A 1 8.67 -8.42 2.05
N ARG A 2 8.50 -9.08 0.89
CA ARG A 2 7.79 -10.37 0.77
C ARG A 2 8.29 -11.42 1.76
N GLY A 3 7.36 -12.05 2.48
CA GLY A 3 7.63 -13.12 3.45
C GLY A 3 8.30 -12.67 4.75
N LYS A 4 8.57 -11.36 4.93
CA LYS A 4 9.17 -10.83 6.17
C LYS A 4 8.08 -10.44 7.16
N LYS A 5 8.05 -11.12 8.30
CA LYS A 5 7.19 -10.73 9.44
C LYS A 5 7.75 -9.45 10.08
N GLY A 6 6.87 -8.66 10.68
CA GLY A 6 7.27 -7.50 11.48
C GLY A 6 7.69 -6.27 10.69
N ILE A 7 7.57 -6.27 9.36
CA ILE A 7 7.84 -5.11 8.51
C ILE A 7 6.50 -4.60 7.95
N PHE A 8 6.22 -3.33 8.17
CA PHE A 8 5.02 -2.64 7.67
C PHE A 8 5.43 -1.34 7.00
N LEU A 9 4.77 -1.00 5.90
CA LEU A 9 4.96 0.27 5.21
C LEU A 9 3.60 0.93 4.96
N LEU A 10 3.51 2.19 5.36
CA LEU A 10 2.42 3.10 5.01
C LEU A 10 2.96 4.14 4.04
N SER A 11 2.25 4.37 2.94
CA SER A 11 2.46 5.50 2.05
C SER A 11 1.11 6.20 1.87
N LEU A 12 1.06 7.51 2.12
CA LEU A 12 -0.17 8.28 1.97
C LEU A 12 0.08 9.68 1.40
N ALA A 13 -0.82 10.12 0.52
CA ALA A 13 -0.98 11.51 0.10
C ALA A 13 -1.81 12.25 1.15
N THR A 14 -1.31 13.39 1.64
CA THR A 14 -1.95 14.11 2.75
C THR A 14 -3.24 14.82 2.37
N ASP A 15 -3.53 15.01 1.08
CA ASP A 15 -4.82 15.50 0.59
C ASP A 15 -5.92 14.42 0.55
N GLY A 16 -5.53 13.17 0.77
CA GLY A 16 -6.42 12.03 0.82
C GLY A 16 -6.72 11.41 -0.54
N SER A 17 -5.96 11.78 -1.58
CA SER A 17 -6.12 11.23 -2.94
C SER A 17 -4.77 10.92 -3.58
N ASP A 18 -4.54 9.65 -3.92
CA ASP A 18 -3.36 9.18 -4.64
C ASP A 18 -3.72 8.90 -6.10
N GLY A 19 -3.17 9.73 -7.00
CA GLY A 19 -3.50 9.69 -8.42
C GLY A 19 -5.00 9.93 -8.70
N PRO A 20 -5.53 9.43 -9.82
CA PRO A 20 -6.95 9.55 -10.16
C PRO A 20 -7.80 8.46 -9.46
N THR A 21 -7.63 8.29 -8.15
CA THR A 21 -8.31 7.24 -7.37
C THR A 21 -9.02 7.82 -6.14
N ASP A 22 -9.81 6.98 -5.47
CA ASP A 22 -10.46 7.31 -4.20
C ASP A 22 -9.60 6.94 -2.97
N ALA A 23 -8.46 6.27 -3.16
CA ALA A 23 -7.52 5.94 -2.11
C ALA A 23 -6.58 7.10 -1.83
N ALA A 24 -6.17 7.26 -0.58
CA ALA A 24 -5.09 8.16 -0.17
C ALA A 24 -3.71 7.53 -0.32
N GLY A 25 -3.64 6.22 -0.59
CA GLY A 25 -2.39 5.46 -0.68
C GLY A 25 -2.58 4.03 -0.20
N ALA A 26 -1.61 3.48 0.53
CA ALA A 26 -1.62 2.07 0.91
C ALA A 26 -0.92 1.77 2.25
N PHE A 27 -1.38 0.71 2.92
CA PHE A 27 -0.73 0.08 4.07
C PHE A 27 -0.41 -1.38 3.73
N VAL A 28 0.88 -1.73 3.68
CA VAL A 28 1.36 -3.03 3.22
C VAL A 28 2.27 -3.70 4.25
N ASP A 29 2.29 -5.02 4.23
CA ASP A 29 3.14 -5.86 5.08
C ASP A 29 3.87 -6.95 4.26
N GLY A 30 4.55 -7.86 4.96
CA GLY A 30 5.24 -8.99 4.33
C GLY A 30 4.34 -9.97 3.57
N ASN A 31 3.03 -9.96 3.82
CA ASN A 31 2.05 -10.87 3.23
C ASN A 31 1.32 -10.26 2.02
N THR A 32 1.34 -8.92 1.88
CA THR A 32 0.66 -8.20 0.80
C THR A 32 0.97 -8.80 -0.58
N TRP A 33 2.24 -9.04 -0.89
CA TRP A 33 2.64 -9.57 -2.20
C TRP A 33 1.99 -10.94 -2.50
N GLU A 34 2.03 -11.86 -1.54
CA GLU A 34 1.45 -13.19 -1.70
C GLU A 34 -0.08 -13.13 -1.85
N LYS A 35 -0.75 -12.21 -1.14
CA LYS A 35 -2.20 -11.99 -1.31
C LYS A 35 -2.55 -11.58 -2.74
N ILE A 36 -1.74 -10.72 -3.36
CA ILE A 36 -1.94 -10.31 -4.76
C ILE A 36 -1.74 -11.50 -5.69
N GLU A 37 -0.64 -12.24 -5.53
CA GLU A 37 -0.28 -13.43 -6.33
C GLU A 37 -1.38 -14.50 -6.37
N ARG A 38 -2.19 -14.62 -5.31
CA ARG A 38 -3.32 -15.56 -5.26
C ARG A 38 -4.44 -15.23 -6.25
N SER A 39 -4.47 -14.02 -6.80
CA SER A 39 -5.56 -13.55 -7.67
C SER A 39 -5.10 -12.91 -8.99
N ALA A 40 -3.85 -12.46 -9.08
CA ALA A 40 -3.27 -11.83 -10.26
C ALA A 40 -1.74 -11.86 -10.22
N ASP A 41 -1.07 -11.61 -11.35
CA ASP A 41 0.38 -11.40 -11.39
C ASP A 41 0.72 -9.96 -10.93
N PRO A 42 1.37 -9.77 -9.77
CA PRO A 42 1.70 -8.45 -9.26
C PRO A 42 2.68 -7.67 -10.14
N GLU A 43 3.62 -8.37 -10.80
CA GLU A 43 4.62 -7.74 -11.67
C GLU A 43 3.95 -7.18 -12.93
N GLU A 44 3.01 -7.93 -13.50
CA GLU A 44 2.25 -7.49 -14.67
C GLU A 44 1.35 -6.29 -14.35
N LEU A 45 0.66 -6.31 -13.19
CA LEU A 45 -0.13 -5.17 -12.73
C LEU A 45 0.74 -3.93 -12.54
N LEU A 46 1.91 -4.09 -11.92
CA LEU A 46 2.86 -2.99 -11.74
C LEU A 46 3.35 -2.43 -13.09
N ARG A 47 3.70 -3.31 -14.04
CA ARG A 47 4.12 -2.93 -15.40
C ARG A 47 3.05 -2.15 -16.16
N LYS A 48 1.77 -2.40 -15.85
CA LYS A 48 0.62 -1.69 -16.43
C LYS A 48 0.19 -0.43 -15.66
N HIS A 49 0.93 -0.05 -14.60
CA HIS A 49 0.54 1.03 -13.70
C HIS A 49 -0.80 0.79 -12.98
N GLU A 50 -1.18 -0.47 -12.78
CA GLU A 50 -2.43 -0.89 -12.11
C GLU A 50 -2.19 -1.18 -10.61
N SER A 51 -1.41 -0.33 -9.93
CA SER A 51 -1.09 -0.49 -8.50
C SER A 51 -2.34 -0.46 -7.61
N TYR A 52 -3.31 0.40 -7.92
CA TYR A 52 -4.60 0.45 -7.22
C TYR A 52 -5.32 -0.90 -7.26
N GLU A 53 -5.42 -1.53 -8.44
CA GLU A 53 -6.06 -2.83 -8.62
C GLU A 53 -5.29 -3.95 -7.90
N ALA A 54 -3.95 -3.90 -7.91
CA ALA A 54 -3.11 -4.83 -7.17
C ALA A 54 -3.40 -4.72 -5.66
N LEU A 55 -3.34 -3.50 -5.10
CA LEU A 55 -3.51 -3.25 -3.67
C LEU A 55 -4.94 -3.51 -3.17
N LYS A 56 -5.94 -3.33 -4.05
CA LYS A 56 -7.33 -3.71 -3.78
C LYS A 56 -7.47 -5.21 -3.56
N ARG A 57 -6.75 -6.04 -4.31
CA ARG A 57 -6.78 -7.51 -4.19
C ARG A 57 -6.18 -8.02 -2.88
N SER A 58 -5.28 -7.25 -2.26
CA SER A 58 -4.69 -7.58 -0.97
C SER A 58 -5.35 -6.90 0.22
N ASP A 59 -6.42 -6.12 0.00
CA ASP A 59 -7.08 -5.29 1.00
C ASP A 59 -6.07 -4.35 1.69
N SER A 60 -5.28 -3.64 0.89
CA SER A 60 -4.16 -2.81 1.36
C SER A 60 -4.29 -1.34 1.00
N LEU A 61 -5.40 -0.94 0.38
CA LEU A 61 -5.69 0.47 0.10
C LEU A 61 -6.04 1.23 1.39
N LEU A 62 -5.56 2.46 1.47
CA LEU A 62 -5.87 3.38 2.56
C LEU A 62 -6.88 4.41 2.09
N PHE A 63 -7.98 4.57 2.82
CA PHE A 63 -9.02 5.56 2.52
C PHE A 63 -9.17 6.53 3.69
N THR A 64 -8.86 7.81 3.46
CA THR A 64 -9.13 8.89 4.43
C THR A 64 -10.31 9.76 4.01
N GLY A 65 -10.64 9.77 2.71
CA GLY A 65 -11.42 10.84 2.10
C GLY A 65 -10.63 12.14 1.98
N PRO A 66 -11.22 13.19 1.38
CA PRO A 66 -10.57 14.48 1.21
C PRO A 66 -10.28 15.11 2.57
N THR A 67 -9.01 15.40 2.84
CA THR A 67 -8.58 15.92 4.16
C THR A 67 -8.70 17.45 4.26
N GLY A 68 -8.80 18.14 3.12
CA GLY A 68 -8.87 19.61 3.04
C GLY A 68 -7.53 20.33 3.16
N THR A 69 -6.40 19.62 3.11
CA THR A 69 -5.05 20.19 3.11
C THR A 69 -4.14 19.40 2.18
N ASN A 70 -3.03 19.97 1.72
CA ASN A 70 -2.02 19.23 0.97
C ASN A 70 -0.62 19.70 1.39
N VAL A 71 0.15 18.77 1.97
CA VAL A 71 1.57 18.95 2.31
C VAL A 71 2.43 17.83 1.71
N ASN A 72 2.02 17.31 0.55
CA ASN A 72 2.59 16.16 -0.18
C ASN A 72 2.39 14.83 0.56
N ASP A 73 3.35 13.92 0.43
CA ASP A 73 3.23 12.54 0.86
C ASP A 73 3.97 12.26 2.18
N ILE A 74 3.45 11.31 2.94
CA ILE A 74 4.10 10.76 4.13
C ILE A 74 4.35 9.27 3.91
N GLN A 75 5.58 8.84 4.16
CA GLN A 75 5.98 7.43 4.15
C GLN A 75 6.45 7.02 5.54
N PHE A 76 5.93 5.90 6.05
CA PHE A 76 6.27 5.37 7.36
C PHE A 76 6.63 3.89 7.26
N LEU A 77 7.86 3.56 7.64
CA LEU A 77 8.36 2.20 7.72
C LEU A 77 8.46 1.79 9.19
N TRP A 78 7.69 0.78 9.58
CA TRP A 78 7.75 0.20 10.92
C TRP A 78 8.40 -1.19 10.87
N ILE A 79 9.41 -1.40 11.71
CA ILE A 79 10.08 -2.68 11.86
C ILE A 79 10.00 -3.08 13.33
N THR A 80 9.27 -4.14 13.64
CA THR A 80 9.29 -4.73 14.98
C THR A 80 10.60 -5.47 15.19
N PRO A 81 11.20 -5.43 16.39
CA PRO A 81 12.30 -6.31 16.75
C PRO A 81 11.94 -7.76 16.46
N ALA A 82 12.92 -8.56 16.01
CA ALA A 82 12.75 -10.01 16.04
C ALA A 82 12.55 -10.41 17.50
N GLY A 83 11.45 -11.11 17.82
CA GLY A 83 11.29 -11.71 19.14
C GLY A 83 12.46 -12.66 19.39
N GLU A 84 13.04 -12.59 20.59
CA GLU A 84 13.86 -13.69 21.13
C GLU A 84 13.07 -15.00 21.19
#